data_AF-A0A3C0NRZ0-F1
#
_entry.id   AF-A0A3C0NRZ0-F1
#
_cell.length_a   1.000
_cell.length_b   1.000
_cell.length_c   1.000
_cell.angle_alpha   90.00
_cell.angle_beta   90.00
_cell.angle_gamma   90.00
#
_symmetry.space_group_name_H-M   'P 1'
#
loop_
_entity.id
_entity.type
_entity.pdbx_description
1 polymer ?
#
loop_
_entity_poly.entity_id
_entity_poly.type
_entity_poly.pdbx_seq_one_letter_code
_entity_poly.pdbx_strand_id
1 'polypeptide(L)' 'MENIIFDLDTKPLREVNQYLHGDAQLLKQQTVTVVNPNGAHNIAVGLKAKVDVTIDGHAGYYAAGMNQLATVT' A
#
# COMPACT_ATOMS: atom_id res chain seq x y z
N MET A 1 -2.19 -17.39 -1.98
CA MET A 1 -2.37 -16.32 -0.96
C MET A 1 -3.44 -15.40 -1.49
N GLU A 2 -4.28 -14.88 -0.60
CA GLU A 2 -5.40 -14.02 -0.96
C GLU A 2 -4.88 -12.63 -1.32
N ASN A 3 -5.29 -12.08 -2.47
CA ASN A 3 -4.92 -10.73 -2.88
C ASN A 3 -5.93 -9.75 -2.28
N ILE A 4 -5.45 -8.78 -1.48
CA ILE A 4 -6.31 -7.79 -0.83
C ILE A 4 -6.36 -6.55 -1.70
N ILE A 5 -7.56 -6.14 -2.09
CA ILE A 5 -7.77 -4.97 -2.96
C ILE A 5 -8.30 -3.80 -2.14
N PHE A 6 -7.61 -2.66 -2.23
CA PHE A 6 -8.07 -1.37 -1.74
C PHE A 6 -8.35 -0.44 -2.91
N ASP A 7 -9.52 0.17 -2.92
CA ASP A 7 -9.94 1.13 -3.95
C ASP A 7 -9.98 2.54 -3.34
N LEU A 8 -9.17 3.47 -3.87
CA LEU A 8 -9.11 4.83 -3.34
C LEU A 8 -10.31 5.71 -3.74
N ASP A 9 -11.17 5.27 -4.66
CA ASP A 9 -12.43 5.97 -4.94
C ASP A 9 -13.46 5.73 -3.83
N THR A 10 -13.34 4.63 -3.09
CA THR A 10 -14.29 4.24 -2.03
C THR A 10 -13.69 4.21 -0.63
N LYS A 11 -12.37 4.04 -0.50
CA LYS A 11 -11.67 4.03 0.79
C LYS A 11 -10.66 5.17 0.86
N PRO A 12 -10.64 5.94 1.95
CA PRO A 12 -9.67 7.02 2.09
C PRO A 12 -8.26 6.44 2.21
N LEU A 13 -7.28 7.09 1.55
CA LEU A 13 -5.89 6.65 1.54
C LEU A 13 -5.30 6.42 2.94
N ARG A 14 -5.74 7.21 3.92
CA ARG A 14 -5.31 7.05 5.32
C ARG A 14 -5.62 5.64 5.85
N GLU A 15 -6.78 5.09 5.54
CA GLU A 15 -7.15 3.74 6.00
C GLU A 15 -6.30 2.66 5.33
N VAL A 16 -5.98 2.84 4.05
CA VAL A 16 -5.07 1.94 3.32
C VAL A 16 -3.68 1.94 3.96
N ASN A 17 -3.12 3.12 4.25
CA ASN A 17 -1.82 3.22 4.92
C ASN A 17 -1.87 2.68 6.36
N GLN A 18 -2.97 2.92 7.11
CA GLN A 18 -3.15 2.35 8.44
C GLN A 18 -3.16 0.82 8.42
N TYR A 19 -3.82 0.21 7.42
CA TYR A 19 -3.77 -1.23 7.22
C TYR A 19 -2.35 -1.72 6.94
N LEU A 20 -1.62 -1.06 6.03
CA LEU A 20 -0.24 -1.41 5.69
C LEU A 20 0.77 -1.13 6.83
N HIS A 21 0.39 -0.36 7.85
CA HIS A 21 1.14 -0.14 9.09
C HIS A 21 0.76 -1.11 10.21
N GLY A 22 -0.11 -2.07 9.94
CA GLY A 22 -0.50 -3.12 10.89
C GLY A 22 0.66 -4.04 11.29
N ASP A 23 0.33 -5.11 12.00
CA ASP A 23 1.33 -6.07 12.50
C ASP A 23 2.16 -6.66 11.35
N ALA A 24 3.48 -6.51 11.43
CA ALA A 24 4.39 -6.92 10.38
C ALA A 24 4.44 -8.43 10.14
N GLN A 25 4.12 -9.25 11.14
CA GLN A 25 4.04 -10.71 10.98
C GLN A 25 2.76 -11.12 10.24
N LEU A 26 1.66 -10.41 10.48
CA LEU A 26 0.40 -10.66 9.76
C LEU A 26 0.46 -10.21 8.30
N LEU A 27 1.19 -9.13 8.03
CA LEU A 27 1.40 -8.60 6.69
C LEU A 27 2.49 -9.35 5.89
N LYS A 28 3.29 -10.17 6.56
CA LYS A 28 4.40 -10.89 5.93
C LYS A 28 3.88 -11.84 4.84
N GLN A 29 4.40 -11.70 3.62
CA GLN A 29 3.99 -12.46 2.42
C GLN A 29 2.56 -12.18 1.95
N GLN A 30 1.91 -11.13 2.44
CA GLN A 30 0.63 -10.70 1.87
C GLN A 30 0.87 -9.94 0.56
N THR A 31 -0.10 -10.02 -0.33
CA THR A 31 -0.16 -9.20 -1.56
C THR A 31 -1.33 -8.24 -1.45
N VAL A 32 -1.06 -6.96 -1.71
CA VAL A 32 -2.05 -5.88 -1.66
C VAL A 32 -2.03 -5.13 -2.98
N THR A 33 -3.20 -4.90 -3.56
CA THR A 33 -3.35 -4.04 -4.74
C THR A 33 -4.13 -2.79 -4.34
N VAL A 34 -3.59 -1.61 -4.65
CA VAL A 34 -4.25 -0.32 -4.52
C VAL A 34 -4.69 0.12 -5.91
N VAL A 35 -6.00 0.21 -6.15
CA VAL A 35 -6.58 0.63 -7.44
C VAL A 35 -7.13 2.06 -7.35
N ASN A 36 -7.37 2.66 -8.52
CA ASN A 36 -7.84 4.03 -8.69
C ASN A 36 -7.02 5.07 -7.91
N PRO A 37 -5.66 5.05 -7.99
CA PRO A 37 -4.83 5.93 -7.18
C PRO A 37 -5.01 7.42 -7.52
N ASN A 38 -5.44 7.75 -8.75
CA ASN A 38 -5.86 9.08 -9.17
C ASN A 38 -4.88 10.21 -8.78
N GLY A 39 -3.57 9.94 -8.87
CA GLY A 39 -2.51 10.90 -8.53
C GLY A 39 -2.33 11.14 -7.02
N ALA A 40 -2.92 10.30 -6.16
CA ALA A 40 -2.83 10.45 -4.72
C ALA A 40 -1.37 10.35 -4.24
N HIS A 41 -1.03 11.25 -3.32
CA HIS A 41 0.30 11.35 -2.74
C HIS A 41 0.44 10.43 -1.53
N ASN A 42 1.65 9.98 -1.22
CA ASN A 42 1.96 9.19 -0.02
C ASN A 42 1.26 7.83 0.04
N ILE A 43 1.09 7.15 -1.10
CA ILE A 43 0.57 5.78 -1.13
C ILE A 43 1.64 4.82 -0.62
N ALA A 44 1.27 3.89 0.27
CA ALA A 44 2.16 2.85 0.78
C ALA A 44 3.44 3.40 1.43
N VAL A 45 3.36 4.52 2.17
CA VAL A 45 4.51 5.14 2.82
C VAL A 45 4.88 4.44 4.14
N GLY A 46 6.14 4.50 4.55
CA GLY A 46 6.58 4.12 5.89
C GLY A 46 6.49 2.62 6.20
N LEU A 47 6.48 1.76 5.18
CA LEU A 47 6.24 0.32 5.37
C LEU A 47 7.42 -0.38 6.05
N LYS A 48 7.10 -1.12 7.12
CA LYS A 48 8.06 -1.90 7.92
C LYS A 48 7.84 -3.41 7.83
N ALA A 49 6.87 -3.86 7.04
CA ALA A 49 6.56 -5.27 6.86
C ALA A 49 7.04 -5.77 5.50
N LYS A 50 7.32 -7.09 5.40
CA LYS A 50 7.62 -7.75 4.11
C LYS A 50 6.32 -8.10 3.39
N VAL A 51 5.66 -7.08 2.87
CA VAL A 51 4.41 -7.15 2.11
C VAL A 51 4.70 -6.73 0.67
N ASP A 52 4.02 -7.34 -0.29
CA ASP A 52 4.08 -6.95 -1.70
C ASP A 52 2.88 -6.07 -2.02
N VAL A 53 3.13 -4.84 -2.46
CA VAL A 53 2.10 -3.84 -2.77
C VAL A 53 2.20 -3.46 -4.24
N THR A 54 1.09 -3.51 -4.95
CA THR A 54 0.96 -2.99 -6.31
C THR A 54 0.09 -1.75 -6.30
N ILE A 55 0.56 -0.65 -6.90
CA ILE A 55 -0.23 0.55 -7.13
C ILE A 55 -0.66 0.53 -8.59
N ASP A 56 -1.91 0.16 -8.84
CA ASP A 56 -2.46 0.03 -10.20
C ASP A 56 -2.95 1.39 -10.71
N GLY A 57 -2.02 2.14 -11.29
CA GLY A 57 -2.26 3.42 -11.93
C GLY A 57 -1.23 4.48 -11.56
N HIS A 58 -1.56 5.74 -11.81
CA HIS A 58 -0.65 6.85 -11.56
C HIS A 58 -0.67 7.28 -10.09
N ALA A 59 0.44 7.03 -9.39
CA ALA A 59 0.67 7.56 -8.07
C ALA A 59 1.20 9.00 -8.12
N GLY A 60 0.88 9.80 -7.10
CA GLY A 60 1.46 11.11 -6.89
C GLY A 60 2.84 11.04 -6.19
N TYR A 61 3.31 12.21 -5.73
CA TYR A 61 4.55 12.31 -4.96
C TYR A 61 4.60 11.37 -3.75
N TYR A 62 5.81 10.87 -3.47
CA TYR A 62 6.15 10.07 -2.29
C TYR A 62 5.44 8.72 -2.18
N ALA A 63 5.02 8.11 -3.29
CA ALA A 63 4.66 6.70 -3.31
C ALA A 63 5.82 5.85 -2.75
N ALA A 64 5.51 4.91 -1.86
CA ALA A 64 6.48 4.09 -1.14
C ALA A 64 7.55 4.88 -0.34
N GLY A 65 7.32 6.16 -0.06
CA GLY A 65 8.28 6.99 0.68
C GLY A 65 8.55 6.41 2.07
N MET A 66 9.82 6.37 2.48
CA MET A 66 10.26 5.76 3.75
C MET A 66 9.96 4.25 3.88
N ASN A 67 9.76 3.52 2.78
CA ASN A 67 9.68 2.06 2.78
C ASN A 67 10.99 1.43 3.27
N GLN A 68 10.89 0.43 4.16
CA GLN A 68 12.03 -0.30 4.72
C GLN A 68 12.12 -1.75 4.25
N LEU A 69 10.98 -2.44 4.13
CA LEU A 69 10.95 -3.90 3.95
C LEU A 69 9.94 -4.41 2.91
N ALA A 70 9.03 -3.56 2.43
CA ALA A 70 8.02 -3.95 1.46
C ALA A 70 8.56 -3.91 0.03
N THR A 71 7.94 -4.67 -0.86
CA THR A 71 8.09 -4.49 -2.30
C THR A 71 6.93 -3.64 -2.78
N VAL A 72 7.20 -2.51 -3.45
CA VAL A 72 6.13 -1.67 -4.03
C VAL A 72 6.41 -1.53 -5.53
N THR A 73 5.41 -1.86 -6.36
CA THR A 73 5.46 -1.77 -7.82
C THR A 73 4.35 -0.88 -8.35
#